data_AF-A0A920B876-F1
#
_entry.id   AF-A0A920B876-F1
#
_cell.length_a   1.000
_cell.length_b   1.000
_cell.length_c   1.000
_cell.angle_alpha   90.00
_cell.angle_beta   90.00
_cell.angle_gamma   90.00
#
_symmetry.space_group_name_H-M   'P 1'
#
loop_
_entity.id
_entity.type
_entity.pdbx_description
1 polymer ?
#
loop_
_entity_poly.entity_id
_entity_poly.type
_entity_poly.pdbx_seq_one_letter_code
_entity_poly.pdbx_strand_id
1 'polypeptide(L)'
;MYIDLHLIHEVTSPQAFEGLRESKRMVRKPNLTFATMDHNVPTINRHNIDDPISAQQIDTLVKNCEQFGIKLFDLNSPYQGIVHVIGPEQGLTKPGMTIVCGDSHTSTHGAFGSLAFGIGTSEVEHVLATQCLWQVKPKTLK
;
A
#
# COMPACT_ATOMS: atom_id res chain seq x y z
N MET A 1 -1.10 16.03 8.13
CA MET A 1 0.21 15.38 8.27
C MET A 1 0.66 14.92 6.90
N TYR A 2 1.91 15.15 6.51
CA TYR A 2 2.46 14.63 5.25
C TYR A 2 2.78 13.14 5.41
N ILE A 3 2.64 12.35 4.34
CA ILE A 3 2.95 10.91 4.32
C ILE A 3 4.25 10.68 3.53
N ASP A 4 5.28 10.14 4.17
CA ASP A 4 6.58 9.89 3.54
C ASP A 4 6.61 8.58 2.74
N LEU A 5 5.86 7.57 3.17
CA LEU A 5 5.72 6.29 2.48
C LEU A 5 4.28 5.78 2.56
N HIS A 6 3.71 5.44 1.40
CA HIS A 6 2.41 4.80 1.29
C HIS A 6 2.60 3.40 0.72
N LEU A 7 2.29 2.37 1.50
CA LEU A 7 2.27 0.99 1.01
C LEU A 7 0.84 0.61 0.64
N ILE A 8 0.67 -0.15 -0.45
CA ILE A 8 -0.63 -0.63 -0.90
C ILE A 8 -0.57 -2.10 -1.32
N HIS A 9 -1.73 -2.75 -1.27
CA HIS A 9 -1.90 -4.16 -1.63
C HIS A 9 -3.26 -4.36 -2.32
N GLU A 10 -3.49 -5.55 -2.85
CA GLU A 10 -4.59 -5.90 -3.76
C GLU A 10 -5.99 -5.84 -3.14
N VAL A 11 -6.10 -5.90 -1.81
CA VAL A 11 -7.40 -6.02 -1.14
C VAL A 11 -8.07 -4.66 -0.94
N THR A 12 -7.32 -3.67 -0.44
CA THR A 12 -7.91 -2.39 0.03
C THR A 12 -7.72 -1.23 -0.93
N SER A 13 -6.79 -1.34 -1.88
CA SER A 13 -6.47 -0.29 -2.86
C SER A 13 -7.37 -0.20 -4.10
N PRO A 14 -8.01 -1.26 -4.63
CA PRO A 14 -8.79 -1.16 -5.87
C PRO A 14 -9.87 -0.08 -5.86
N GLN A 15 -10.65 -0.02 -4.77
CA GLN A 15 -11.72 0.96 -4.61
C GLN A 15 -11.18 2.40 -4.49
N ALA A 16 -10.00 2.58 -3.89
CA ALA A 16 -9.37 3.89 -3.79
C ALA A 16 -8.97 4.43 -5.18
N PHE A 17 -8.45 3.57 -6.06
CA PHE A 17 -8.15 3.96 -7.44
C PHE A 17 -9.42 4.27 -8.26
N GLU A 18 -10.54 3.59 -7.97
CA GLU A 18 -11.84 3.93 -8.57
C GLU A 18 -12.30 5.34 -8.20
N GLY A 19 -12.26 5.68 -6.92
CA GLY A 19 -12.61 7.03 -6.45
C GLY A 19 -11.76 8.13 -7.13
N LEU A 20 -10.47 7.86 -7.38
CA LEU A 20 -9.62 8.76 -8.16
C LEU A 20 -10.11 8.90 -9.60
N ARG A 21 -10.44 7.80 -10.29
CA ARG A 21 -10.90 7.83 -11.69
C ARG A 21 -12.24 8.55 -11.82
N GLU A 22 -13.21 8.24 -10.97
CA GLU A 22 -14.51 8.93 -10.93
C GLU A 22 -14.35 10.44 -10.68
N SER A 23 -13.42 10.81 -9.80
CA SER A 23 -13.10 12.20 -9.47
C SER A 23 -12.15 12.87 -10.48
N LYS A 24 -11.68 12.16 -11.52
CA LYS A 24 -10.68 12.63 -12.50
C LYS A 24 -9.39 13.14 -11.85
N ARG A 25 -8.93 12.46 -10.79
CA ARG A 25 -7.71 12.76 -10.05
C ARG A 25 -6.58 11.80 -10.43
N MET A 26 -5.36 12.30 -10.33
CA MET A 26 -4.14 11.49 -10.45
C MET A 26 -3.55 11.23 -9.06
N VAL A 27 -2.71 10.20 -8.95
CA VAL A 27 -1.89 9.99 -7.74
C VAL A 27 -0.88 11.12 -7.61
N ARG A 28 -0.83 11.75 -6.43
CA ARG A 28 -0.05 12.96 -6.14
C ARG A 28 1.46 12.71 -6.13
N LYS A 29 1.91 11.59 -5.55
CA LYS A 29 3.31 11.16 -5.49
C LYS A 29 3.45 9.66 -5.74
N PRO A 30 3.39 9.20 -7.01
CA PRO A 30 3.57 7.79 -7.34
C PRO A 30 4.92 7.23 -6.86
N ASN A 31 5.96 8.08 -6.79
CA ASN A 31 7.30 7.72 -6.33
C ASN A 31 7.43 7.49 -4.81
N LEU A 32 6.40 7.83 -4.03
CA LEU A 32 6.32 7.55 -2.59
C LEU A 32 5.30 6.45 -2.26
N THR A 33 4.71 5.85 -3.30
CA THR A 33 3.75 4.75 -3.17
C THR A 33 4.35 3.48 -3.74
N PHE A 34 4.29 2.40 -2.99
CA PHE A 34 4.81 1.08 -3.40
C PHE A 34 3.76 0.02 -3.17
N ALA A 35 3.63 -0.89 -4.12
CA ALA A 35 2.64 -1.96 -4.11
C ALA A 35 3.30 -3.34 -4.03
N THR A 36 2.64 -4.27 -3.36
CA THR A 36 2.94 -5.71 -3.42
C THR A 36 1.63 -6.49 -3.43
N MET A 37 1.73 -7.78 -3.70
CA MET A 37 0.62 -8.72 -3.64
C MET A 37 0.92 -9.76 -2.59
N ASP A 38 0.17 -9.83 -1.50
CA ASP A 38 0.52 -10.73 -0.38
C ASP A 38 -0.66 -11.38 0.33
N HIS A 39 -1.89 -10.92 0.14
CA HIS A 39 -3.08 -11.49 0.79
C HIS A 39 -3.71 -12.62 -0.03
N ASN A 40 -3.67 -12.51 -1.35
CA ASN A 40 -4.39 -13.38 -2.30
C ASN A 40 -3.48 -14.31 -3.11
N VAL A 41 -2.18 -14.27 -2.86
CA VAL A 41 -1.20 -15.11 -3.58
C VAL A 41 -1.21 -16.52 -2.99
N PRO A 42 -1.51 -17.57 -3.77
CA PRO A 42 -1.50 -18.94 -3.27
C PRO A 42 -0.12 -19.37 -2.77
N THR A 43 -0.07 -20.08 -1.63
CA THR A 43 1.19 -20.63 -1.08
C THR A 43 1.84 -21.66 -2.01
N ILE A 44 1.04 -22.41 -2.76
CA ILE A 44 1.48 -23.43 -3.72
C ILE A 44 1.01 -23.00 -5.11
N ASN A 45 1.86 -23.16 -6.13
CA ASN A 45 1.55 -22.78 -7.52
C ASN A 45 1.07 -21.32 -7.62
N ARG A 46 1.92 -20.38 -7.19
CA ARG A 46 1.64 -18.93 -7.07
C ARG A 46 0.99 -18.26 -8.30
N HIS A 47 1.14 -18.83 -9.49
CA HIS A 47 0.55 -18.31 -10.73
C HIS A 47 -0.85 -18.86 -11.04
N ASN A 48 -1.31 -19.90 -10.32
CA ASN A 48 -2.62 -20.49 -10.52
C ASN A 48 -3.56 -20.05 -9.38
N ILE A 49 -4.34 -18.99 -9.64
CA ILE A 49 -5.25 -18.39 -8.67
C ILE A 49 -6.67 -18.84 -9.00
N ASP A 50 -7.11 -19.92 -8.35
CA ASP A 50 -8.39 -20.57 -8.66
C ASP A 50 -9.60 -19.73 -8.21
N ASP A 51 -9.43 -18.90 -7.18
CA ASP A 51 -10.49 -17.99 -6.71
C ASP A 51 -10.62 -16.78 -7.64
N PRO A 52 -11.77 -16.60 -8.32
CA PRO A 52 -11.95 -15.51 -9.28
C PRO A 52 -11.85 -14.11 -8.66
N ILE A 53 -12.23 -13.96 -7.38
CA ILE A 53 -12.16 -12.67 -6.67
C ILE A 53 -10.70 -12.29 -6.43
N SER A 54 -9.92 -13.25 -5.93
CA SER A 54 -8.47 -13.11 -5.72
C SER A 54 -7.75 -12.76 -7.02
N ALA A 55 -8.04 -13.47 -8.10
CA ALA A 55 -7.48 -13.21 -9.42
C ALA A 55 -7.84 -11.80 -9.92
N GLN A 56 -9.10 -11.40 -9.77
CA GLN A 56 -9.56 -10.06 -10.15
C GLN A 56 -8.85 -8.96 -9.35
N GLN A 57 -8.69 -9.12 -8.03
CA GLN A 57 -8.02 -8.13 -7.18
C GLN A 57 -6.54 -7.95 -7.59
N ILE A 58 -5.86 -9.06 -7.89
CA ILE A 58 -4.48 -9.07 -8.36
C ILE A 58 -4.36 -8.36 -9.72
N ASP A 59 -5.16 -8.75 -10.70
CA ASP A 59 -5.17 -8.11 -12.02
C ASP A 59 -5.50 -6.62 -11.94
N THR A 60 -6.40 -6.25 -11.02
CA THR A 60 -6.81 -4.86 -10.81
C THR A 60 -5.65 -4.05 -10.23
N LEU A 61 -4.88 -4.59 -9.28
CA LEU A 61 -3.70 -3.92 -8.75
C LEU A 61 -2.64 -3.69 -9.83
N VAL A 62 -2.36 -4.69 -10.67
CA VAL A 62 -1.39 -4.55 -11.79
C VAL A 62 -1.80 -3.39 -12.69
N LYS A 63 -3.04 -3.40 -13.17
CA LYS A 63 -3.57 -2.35 -14.06
C LYS A 63 -3.51 -0.97 -13.41
N ASN A 64 -3.84 -0.87 -12.12
CA ASN A 64 -3.78 0.38 -11.38
C ASN A 64 -2.34 0.89 -11.25
N CYS A 65 -1.40 0.02 -10.91
CA CYS A 65 0.01 0.39 -10.79
C CYS A 65 0.59 0.87 -12.12
N GLU A 66 0.27 0.18 -13.22
CA GLU A 66 0.65 0.60 -14.58
C GLU A 66 0.03 1.96 -14.94
N GLN A 67 -1.29 2.11 -14.73
CA GLN A 67 -2.02 3.33 -15.08
C GLN A 67 -1.50 4.57 -14.33
N PHE A 68 -1.19 4.41 -13.03
CA PHE A 68 -0.81 5.53 -12.16
C PHE A 68 0.72 5.66 -11.96
N GLY A 69 1.52 4.81 -12.61
CA GLY A 69 2.98 4.85 -12.51
C GLY A 69 3.53 4.51 -11.13
N ILE A 70 2.87 3.57 -10.42
CA ILE A 70 3.27 3.10 -9.10
C ILE A 70 4.16 1.86 -9.26
N LYS A 71 5.25 1.79 -8.49
CA LYS A 71 6.11 0.62 -8.47
C LYS A 71 5.39 -0.55 -7.80
N LEU A 72 5.25 -1.66 -8.53
CA LEU A 72 4.68 -2.92 -8.05
C LEU A 72 5.77 -3.99 -7.95
N PHE A 73 5.86 -4.64 -6.79
CA PHE A 73 6.58 -5.89 -6.62
C PHE A 73 5.61 -7.03 -6.94
N ASP A 74 5.49 -7.34 -8.23
CA ASP A 74 4.54 -8.35 -8.75
C ASP A 74 4.96 -9.79 -8.43
N LEU A 75 4.17 -10.78 -8.87
CA LEU A 75 4.45 -12.19 -8.62
C LEU A 75 5.81 -12.68 -9.14
N ASN A 76 6.36 -12.03 -10.18
CA ASN A 76 7.64 -12.37 -10.80
C ASN A 76 8.82 -11.63 -10.16
N SER A 77 8.55 -10.58 -9.39
CA SER A 77 9.56 -9.79 -8.68
C SER A 77 10.26 -10.65 -7.62
N PRO A 78 11.60 -10.66 -7.58
CA PRO A 78 12.35 -11.30 -6.49
C PRO A 78 12.15 -10.60 -5.14
N TYR A 79 11.56 -9.40 -5.16
CA TYR A 79 11.28 -8.59 -3.97
C TYR A 79 9.82 -8.64 -3.52
N GLN A 80 8.98 -9.46 -4.18
CA GLN A 80 7.61 -9.66 -3.72
C GLN A 80 7.62 -10.41 -2.39
N GLY A 81 6.75 -9.96 -1.49
CA GLY A 81 6.60 -10.52 -0.15
C GLY A 81 5.52 -9.77 0.61
N ILE A 82 5.41 -10.10 1.90
CA ILE A 82 4.45 -9.48 2.81
C ILE A 82 4.69 -7.97 2.87
N VAL A 83 3.62 -7.17 2.77
CA VAL A 83 3.69 -5.71 2.62
C VAL A 83 4.56 -5.02 3.69
N HIS A 84 4.49 -5.48 4.93
CA HIS A 84 5.26 -4.90 6.04
C HIS A 84 6.68 -5.46 6.17
N VAL A 85 7.02 -6.51 5.42
CA VAL A 85 8.38 -7.09 5.34
C VAL A 85 9.17 -6.43 4.21
N ILE A 86 8.55 -6.24 3.05
CA ILE A 86 9.23 -5.62 1.90
C ILE A 86 9.66 -4.18 2.17
N GLY A 87 8.93 -3.44 3.01
CA GLY A 87 9.24 -2.04 3.32
C GLY A 87 10.66 -1.88 3.90
N PRO A 88 10.98 -2.55 5.01
CA PRO A 88 12.33 -2.58 5.56
C PRO A 88 13.37 -3.23 4.65
N GLU A 89 13.07 -4.40 4.05
CA GLU A 89 14.03 -5.15 3.23
C GLU A 89 14.52 -4.36 2.01
N GLN A 90 13.62 -3.58 1.40
CA GLN A 90 13.94 -2.74 0.24
C GLN A 90 14.46 -1.35 0.64
N GLY A 91 14.68 -1.10 1.93
CA GLY A 91 15.15 0.19 2.45
C GLY A 91 14.15 1.33 2.26
N LEU A 92 12.86 1.02 2.08
CA LEU A 92 11.78 2.00 1.96
C LEU A 92 11.43 2.58 3.32
N THR A 93 11.37 1.73 4.35
CA THR A 93 11.13 2.14 5.74
C THR A 93 12.40 2.73 6.34
N LYS A 94 12.33 3.99 6.77
CA LYS A 94 13.45 4.70 7.40
C LYS A 94 13.02 5.42 8.68
N PRO A 95 13.95 5.64 9.63
CA PRO A 95 13.66 6.40 10.84
C PRO A 95 13.10 7.80 10.56
N GLY A 96 12.14 8.23 11.37
CA GLY A 96 11.52 9.56 11.28
C GLY A 96 10.42 9.71 10.23
N MET A 97 10.12 8.67 9.46
CA MET A 97 9.06 8.70 8.43
C MET A 97 7.65 8.63 9.03
N THR A 98 6.68 9.19 8.31
CA THR A 98 5.26 8.86 8.43
C THR A 98 4.87 7.81 7.39
N ILE A 99 4.33 6.68 7.84
CA ILE A 99 4.06 5.50 6.98
C ILE A 99 2.62 5.05 7.15
N VAL A 100 1.91 4.85 6.05
CA VAL A 100 0.53 4.35 6.07
C VAL A 100 0.34 3.24 5.05
N CYS A 101 -0.61 2.36 5.33
CA CYS A 101 -1.08 1.31 4.43
C CYS A 101 -2.53 1.00 4.75
N GLY A 102 -3.26 0.49 3.77
CA GLY A 102 -4.61 -0.06 3.95
C GLY A 102 -4.66 -1.36 4.76
N ASP A 103 -3.71 -1.59 5.68
CA ASP A 103 -3.55 -2.80 6.47
C ASP A 103 -3.37 -2.46 7.96
N SER A 104 -4.00 -3.21 8.85
CA SER A 104 -4.01 -2.94 10.30
C SER A 104 -2.65 -3.12 10.97
N HIS A 105 -1.73 -3.90 10.39
CA HIS A 105 -0.42 -4.23 10.97
C HIS A 105 0.69 -3.26 10.58
N THR A 106 0.35 -2.14 9.92
CA THR A 106 1.32 -1.09 9.51
C THR A 106 2.15 -0.54 10.68
N SER A 107 1.68 -0.68 11.92
CA SER A 107 2.45 -0.36 13.13
C SER A 107 3.79 -1.10 13.24
N THR A 108 3.97 -2.20 12.50
CA THR A 108 5.22 -2.97 12.37
C THR A 108 6.41 -2.07 12.05
N HIS A 109 6.24 -1.08 11.17
CA HIS A 109 7.33 -0.18 10.79
C HIS A 109 7.80 0.72 11.95
N GLY A 110 6.99 0.89 12.99
CA GLY A 110 7.36 1.63 14.21
C GLY A 110 8.63 1.11 14.88
N ALA A 111 9.00 -0.15 14.67
CA ALA A 111 10.29 -0.73 15.09
C ALA A 111 11.51 0.04 14.56
N PHE A 112 11.36 0.77 13.44
CA PHE A 112 12.41 1.59 12.82
C PHE A 112 12.36 3.05 13.26
N GLY A 113 11.55 3.42 14.26
CA GLY A 113 11.41 4.80 14.70
C GLY A 113 10.58 5.67 13.74
N SER A 114 9.69 5.07 12.96
CA SER A 114 8.70 5.77 12.13
C SER A 114 7.35 5.89 12.87
N LEU A 115 6.56 6.91 12.54
CA LEU A 115 5.14 6.95 12.90
C LEU A 115 4.34 6.20 11.83
N ALA A 116 3.95 4.96 12.14
CA ALA A 116 3.32 4.07 11.18
C ALA A 116 1.98 3.50 11.68
N PHE A 117 0.94 3.53 10.87
CA PHE A 117 -0.40 3.06 11.25
C PHE A 117 -1.26 2.72 10.03
N GLY A 118 -2.20 1.79 10.24
CA GLY A 118 -3.16 1.39 9.22
C GLY A 118 -4.23 2.45 8.98
N ILE A 119 -4.72 2.53 7.75
CA ILE A 119 -5.74 3.49 7.32
C ILE A 119 -6.87 2.79 6.56
N GLY A 120 -8.06 3.38 6.54
CA GLY A 120 -9.20 2.85 5.78
C GLY A 120 -9.11 3.16 4.28
N THR A 121 -9.91 2.48 3.45
CA THR A 121 -9.95 2.70 1.99
C THR A 121 -10.20 4.16 1.59
N SER A 122 -11.10 4.88 2.27
CA SER A 122 -11.34 6.31 2.00
C SER A 122 -10.10 7.17 2.30
N GLU A 123 -9.32 6.78 3.30
CA GLU A 123 -8.05 7.45 3.64
C GLU A 123 -6.94 7.07 2.65
N VAL A 124 -6.91 5.82 2.15
CA VAL A 124 -6.01 5.40 1.07
C VAL A 124 -6.22 6.29 -0.16
N GLU A 125 -7.47 6.49 -0.59
CA GLU A 125 -7.80 7.41 -1.68
C GLU A 125 -7.31 8.84 -1.37
N HIS A 126 -7.57 9.32 -0.14
CA HIS A 126 -7.17 10.65 0.27
C HIS A 126 -5.64 10.85 0.22
N VAL A 127 -4.87 9.87 0.68
CA VAL A 127 -3.41 9.89 0.63
C VAL A 127 -2.93 9.82 -0.82
N LEU A 128 -3.51 8.94 -1.66
CA LEU A 128 -3.19 8.91 -3.08
C LEU A 128 -3.45 10.26 -3.76
N ALA A 129 -4.55 10.93 -3.43
CA ALA A 129 -4.93 12.21 -4.04
C ALA A 129 -4.11 13.41 -3.53
N THR A 130 -3.64 13.39 -2.27
CA THR A 130 -3.12 14.60 -1.61
C THR A 130 -1.70 14.45 -1.04
N GLN A 131 -1.23 13.23 -0.84
CA GLN A 131 -0.03 12.88 -0.05
C GLN A 131 -0.09 13.33 1.43
N CYS A 132 -1.29 13.64 1.91
CA CYS A 132 -1.52 14.10 3.26
C CYS A 132 -2.61 13.27 3.90
N LEU A 133 -2.63 13.25 5.24
CA LEU A 133 -3.71 12.70 6.02
C LEU A 133 -4.00 13.59 7.22
N TRP A 134 -5.28 13.80 7.52
CA TRP A 134 -5.68 14.45 8.75
C TRP A 134 -5.55 13.47 9.91
N GLN A 135 -4.88 13.86 10.98
CA GLN A 135 -4.64 13.01 12.14
C GLN A 135 -4.63 13.85 13.41
N VAL A 136 -5.13 13.26 14.49
CA VAL A 136 -5.01 13.82 15.85
C VAL A 136 -3.77 13.21 16.50
N LYS A 137 -2.96 14.02 17.16
CA LYS A 137 -1.77 13.53 17.86
C LYS A 137 -2.19 12.50 18.94
N PRO A 138 -1.77 11.23 18.85
CA PRO A 138 -2.11 10.24 19.85
C PRO A 138 -1.35 10.51 21.15
N LYS A 139 -1.89 9.98 22.26
CA LYS A 139 -1.16 9.92 23.54
C LYS A 139 -0.08 8.84 23.44
N THR A 140 1.00 9.02 24.19
CA THR A 140 2.05 8.00 24.34
C THR A 140 1.80 7.22 25.63
N LEU A 141 1.63 5.91 25.52
CA LEU A 141 1.70 5.00 26.66
C LEU A 141 3.18 4.60 26.84
N LYS A 142 3.71 4.77 28.05
CA LYS A 142 5.08 4.39 28.43
C LYS A 142 5.03 3.36 29.54
#